data_AF-A0AAW7JX70-F1
#
_entry.id   AF-A0AAW7JX70-F1
#
_cell.length_a   1.000
_cell.length_b   1.000
_cell.length_c   1.000
_cell.angle_alpha   90.00
_cell.angle_beta   90.00
_cell.angle_gamma   90.00
#
_symmetry.space_group_name_H-M   'P 1'
#
loop_
_entity.id
_entity.type
_entity.pdbx_description
1 polymer ?
#
loop_
_entity_poly.entity_id
_entity_poly.type
_entity_poly.pdbx_seq_one_letter_code
_entity_poly.pdbx_strand_id
1 'polypeptide(L)'
;MNIYIKTAVFATLSFINTLTLSAQNPVANRVRAAAESLPDGCEIVAKYTDNRYHCLFYTMHNRLYKYDVLTNKNTDVNFTPFAYSSIYATYLAPKGKYIYICIERSPFSQTTPENSHELWRISPDGDESKKIDEGIKIIKRKGCFIIKKLSRIKRVKDKNGTRRQWMMRDHYYNLDGHIIWAKDEYEYKK
;
A
#
# COMPACT_ATOMS: atom_id res chain seq x y z
N MET A 1 -24.23 59.92 -0.15
CA MET A 1 -23.45 58.80 -0.75
C MET A 1 -24.39 57.61 -0.88
N ASN A 2 -24.74 57.29 -2.13
CA ASN A 2 -25.98 56.61 -2.54
C ASN A 2 -26.11 55.19 -1.98
N ILE A 3 -27.25 54.86 -1.35
CA ILE A 3 -27.60 53.51 -0.86
C ILE A 3 -27.46 52.47 -1.99
N TYR A 4 -27.75 52.87 -3.22
CA TYR A 4 -27.60 52.07 -4.44
C TYR A 4 -26.16 51.61 -4.72
N ILE A 5 -25.14 52.34 -4.28
CA ILE A 5 -23.72 51.96 -4.48
C ILE A 5 -23.34 50.85 -3.47
N LYS A 6 -23.90 50.88 -2.25
CA LYS A 6 -23.63 49.86 -1.24
C LYS A 6 -24.28 48.52 -1.57
N THR A 7 -25.50 48.51 -2.13
CA THR A 7 -26.17 47.27 -2.57
C THR A 7 -25.52 46.67 -3.81
N ALA A 8 -25.02 47.48 -4.75
CA ALA A 8 -24.30 46.99 -5.93
C ALA A 8 -22.97 46.28 -5.58
N VAL A 9 -22.25 46.77 -4.56
CA VAL A 9 -20.99 46.16 -4.07
C VAL A 9 -21.25 44.85 -3.33
N PHE A 10 -22.33 44.74 -2.55
CA PHE A 10 -22.70 43.48 -1.90
C PHE A 10 -23.18 42.41 -2.89
N ALA A 11 -23.94 42.79 -3.92
CA ALA A 11 -24.39 41.86 -4.96
C ALA A 11 -23.22 41.32 -5.80
N THR A 12 -22.20 42.13 -6.05
CA THR A 12 -20.99 41.72 -6.79
C THR A 12 -20.05 40.85 -5.94
N LEU A 13 -19.91 41.10 -4.63
CA LEU A 13 -19.15 40.20 -3.74
C LEU A 13 -19.82 38.83 -3.54
N SER A 14 -21.16 38.75 -3.54
CA SER A 14 -21.87 37.47 -3.49
C SER A 14 -21.74 36.66 -4.79
N PHE A 15 -21.64 37.33 -5.95
CA PHE A 15 -21.41 36.66 -7.23
C PHE A 15 -19.98 36.11 -7.41
N ILE A 16 -18.98 36.76 -6.79
CA ILE A 16 -17.59 36.27 -6.82
C ILE A 16 -17.43 35.02 -5.94
N ASN A 17 -18.19 34.91 -4.84
CA ASN A 17 -18.17 33.70 -3.99
C ASN A 17 -18.87 32.47 -4.60
N THR A 18 -19.70 32.64 -5.63
CA THR A 18 -20.28 31.50 -6.38
C THR A 18 -19.39 31.00 -7.52
N LEU A 19 -18.34 31.75 -7.87
CA LEU A 19 -17.42 31.40 -8.97
C LEU A 19 -16.20 30.59 -8.53
N THR A 20 -16.09 30.23 -7.26
CA THR A 20 -15.26 29.08 -6.86
C THR A 20 -16.02 27.77 -7.12
N LEU A 21 -16.55 27.61 -8.34
CA LEU A 21 -16.51 26.30 -8.98
C LEU A 21 -15.02 25.98 -9.05
N SER A 22 -14.50 25.30 -8.03
CA SER A 22 -13.33 24.45 -8.17
C SER A 22 -13.45 23.83 -9.54
N ALA A 23 -12.54 24.15 -10.46
CA ALA A 23 -12.48 23.49 -11.75
C ALA A 23 -12.35 22.00 -11.44
N GLN A 24 -13.48 21.30 -11.40
CA GLN A 24 -13.54 19.92 -10.98
C GLN A 24 -12.85 19.15 -12.09
N ASN A 25 -11.67 18.61 -11.78
CA ASN A 25 -10.95 17.75 -12.69
C ASN A 25 -11.90 16.58 -13.07
N PRO A 26 -12.32 16.45 -14.36
CA PRO A 26 -13.29 15.44 -14.76
C PRO A 26 -12.85 14.02 -14.41
N VAL A 27 -11.53 13.76 -14.45
CA VAL A 27 -10.95 12.48 -14.04
C VAL A 27 -11.13 12.25 -12.53
N ALA A 28 -10.90 13.28 -11.71
CA ALA A 28 -11.08 13.18 -10.26
C ALA A 28 -12.53 12.83 -9.89
N ASN A 29 -13.51 13.44 -10.56
CA ASN A 29 -14.93 13.12 -10.37
C ASN A 29 -15.26 11.68 -10.76
N ARG A 30 -14.74 11.21 -11.90
CA ARG A 30 -14.95 9.83 -12.35
C ARG A 30 -14.31 8.80 -11.42
N VAL A 31 -13.09 9.05 -10.95
CA VAL A 31 -12.41 8.19 -9.95
C VAL A 31 -13.18 8.17 -8.63
N ARG A 32 -13.72 9.31 -8.20
CA ARG A 32 -14.56 9.37 -7.00
C ARG A 32 -15.84 8.56 -7.17
N ALA A 33 -16.55 8.75 -8.28
CA ALA A 33 -17.78 8.00 -8.57
C ALA A 33 -17.51 6.49 -8.68
N ALA A 34 -16.44 6.08 -9.36
CA ALA A 34 -16.03 4.68 -9.47
C ALA A 34 -15.73 4.05 -8.11
N ALA A 35 -15.07 4.80 -7.22
CA ALA A 35 -14.78 4.37 -5.87
C ALA A 35 -16.05 4.23 -5.00
N GLU A 36 -17.05 5.10 -5.21
CA GLU A 36 -18.35 5.05 -4.52
C GLU A 36 -19.25 3.92 -5.04
N SER A 37 -19.03 3.47 -6.29
CA SER A 37 -19.81 2.39 -6.91
C SER A 37 -19.22 0.99 -6.71
N LEU A 38 -18.11 0.86 -5.97
CA LEU A 38 -17.53 -0.46 -5.71
C LEU A 38 -18.48 -1.32 -4.87
N PRO A 39 -18.56 -2.65 -5.13
CA PRO A 39 -19.32 -3.56 -4.28
C PRO A 39 -18.85 -3.56 -2.82
N ASP A 40 -19.75 -3.98 -1.94
CA ASP A 40 -19.41 -4.20 -0.53
C ASP A 40 -18.27 -5.21 -0.39
N GLY A 41 -17.37 -4.94 0.55
CA GLY A 41 -16.18 -5.76 0.81
C GLY A 41 -14.97 -5.42 -0.08
N CYS A 42 -15.07 -4.44 -0.97
CA CYS A 42 -13.91 -3.85 -1.62
C CYS A 42 -13.19 -2.86 -0.69
N GLU A 43 -11.85 -2.86 -0.69
CA GLU A 43 -11.06 -1.84 0.00
C GLU A 43 -10.25 -1.02 -1.01
N ILE A 44 -10.36 0.29 -0.94
CA ILE A 44 -9.62 1.19 -1.84
C ILE A 44 -8.15 1.24 -1.41
N VAL A 45 -7.25 0.98 -2.36
CA VAL A 45 -5.79 1.01 -2.16
C VAL A 45 -5.19 2.33 -2.62
N ALA A 46 -5.56 2.81 -3.80
CA ALA A 46 -5.02 4.04 -4.37
C ALA A 46 -6.02 4.71 -5.32
N LYS A 47 -5.97 6.04 -5.39
CA LYS A 47 -6.74 6.85 -6.33
C LYS A 47 -5.77 7.75 -7.10
N TYR A 48 -5.72 7.58 -8.41
CA TYR A 48 -4.93 8.40 -9.32
C TYR A 48 -5.88 9.27 -10.16
N THR A 49 -6.00 10.53 -9.77
CA THR A 49 -6.92 11.49 -10.39
C THR A 49 -6.25 12.38 -11.43
N ASP A 50 -4.96 12.16 -11.70
CA ASP A 50 -4.24 12.87 -12.74
C ASP A 50 -4.58 12.34 -14.14
N ASN A 51 -4.27 13.13 -15.17
CA ASN A 51 -4.54 12.76 -16.55
C ASN A 51 -3.61 11.65 -17.08
N ARG A 52 -2.54 11.30 -16.35
CA ARG A 52 -1.59 10.27 -16.78
C ARG A 52 -2.10 8.87 -16.48
N TYR A 53 -2.58 8.63 -15.26
CA TYR A 53 -2.97 7.30 -14.80
C TYR A 53 -4.48 7.10 -14.70
N HIS A 54 -5.24 8.14 -14.30
CA HIS A 54 -6.71 8.17 -14.35
C HIS A 54 -7.39 6.86 -13.87
N CYS A 55 -6.92 6.32 -12.76
CA CYS A 55 -7.31 4.99 -12.31
C CYS A 55 -7.48 4.89 -10.79
N LEU A 56 -8.11 3.81 -10.38
CA LEU A 56 -8.39 3.41 -9.00
C LEU A 56 -7.85 2.01 -8.80
N PHE A 57 -7.11 1.80 -7.72
CA PHE A 57 -6.74 0.46 -7.27
C PHE A 57 -7.56 0.09 -6.04
N TYR A 58 -8.05 -1.14 -6.01
CA TYR A 58 -8.81 -1.66 -4.88
C TYR A 58 -8.57 -3.15 -4.72
N THR A 59 -8.74 -3.67 -3.51
CA THR A 59 -8.72 -5.10 -3.25
C THR A 59 -10.13 -5.66 -3.17
N MET A 60 -10.29 -6.90 -3.62
CA MET A 60 -11.51 -7.68 -3.46
C MET A 60 -11.12 -9.16 -3.40
N HIS A 61 -11.59 -9.90 -2.39
CA HIS A 61 -11.29 -11.32 -2.21
C HIS A 61 -9.80 -11.68 -2.32
N ASN A 62 -8.94 -10.94 -1.61
CA ASN A 62 -7.47 -11.11 -1.63
C ASN A 62 -6.84 -10.93 -3.02
N ARG A 63 -7.47 -10.22 -3.96
CA ARG A 63 -6.88 -9.84 -5.25
C ARG A 63 -6.81 -8.34 -5.37
N LEU A 64 -5.86 -7.84 -6.14
CA LEU A 64 -5.71 -6.42 -6.45
C LEU A 64 -6.28 -6.14 -7.84
N TYR A 65 -7.18 -5.18 -7.94
CA TYR A 65 -7.77 -4.74 -9.19
C TYR A 65 -7.37 -3.30 -9.51
N LYS A 66 -7.27 -3.00 -10.80
CA LYS A 66 -7.12 -1.66 -11.36
C LYS A 66 -8.34 -1.37 -12.22
N TYR A 67 -9.03 -0.28 -11.90
CA TYR A 67 -10.10 0.29 -12.71
C TYR A 67 -9.65 1.59 -13.36
N ASP A 68 -9.60 1.62 -14.68
CA ASP A 68 -9.34 2.80 -15.48
C ASP A 68 -10.66 3.50 -15.84
N VAL A 69 -10.81 4.75 -15.44
CA VAL A 69 -12.07 5.50 -15.59
C VAL A 69 -12.25 6.19 -16.95
N LEU A 70 -11.23 6.17 -17.80
CA LEU A 70 -11.32 6.66 -19.17
C LEU A 70 -11.72 5.53 -20.12
N THR A 71 -11.16 4.34 -19.93
CA THR A 71 -11.46 3.16 -20.75
C THR A 71 -12.57 2.28 -20.17
N ASN A 72 -13.03 2.57 -18.94
CA ASN A 72 -13.96 1.74 -18.16
C ASN A 72 -13.48 0.28 -18.01
N LYS A 73 -12.17 0.06 -18.07
CA LYS A 73 -11.59 -1.28 -18.01
C LYS A 73 -11.23 -1.64 -16.58
N ASN A 74 -11.74 -2.77 -16.13
CA ASN A 74 -11.35 -3.39 -14.87
C ASN A 74 -10.37 -4.54 -15.15
N THR A 75 -9.20 -4.51 -14.52
CA THR A 75 -8.12 -5.47 -14.77
C THR A 75 -7.61 -6.03 -13.45
N ASP A 76 -7.40 -7.34 -13.39
CA ASP A 76 -6.67 -7.98 -12.29
C ASP A 76 -5.18 -7.67 -12.39
N VAL A 77 -4.60 -7.19 -11.30
CA VAL A 77 -3.19 -6.82 -11.21
C VAL A 77 -2.44 -7.98 -10.61
N ASN A 78 -1.92 -8.85 -11.47
CA ASN A 78 -1.12 -9.98 -11.03
C ASN A 78 0.30 -9.53 -10.66
N PHE A 79 0.52 -9.22 -9.38
CA PHE A 79 1.78 -8.69 -8.88
C PHE A 79 2.77 -9.75 -8.39
N THR A 80 2.40 -11.03 -8.33
CA THR A 80 3.28 -12.11 -7.87
C THR A 80 3.05 -13.38 -8.69
N PRO A 81 4.12 -14.09 -9.10
CA PRO A 81 3.97 -15.35 -9.81
C PRO A 81 3.53 -16.51 -8.91
N PHE A 82 3.48 -16.32 -7.59
CA PHE A 82 3.20 -17.38 -6.61
C PHE A 82 1.85 -17.19 -5.92
N ALA A 83 1.23 -18.32 -5.55
CA ALA A 83 0.02 -18.30 -4.74
C ALA A 83 0.29 -17.77 -3.31
N TYR A 84 -0.70 -17.10 -2.74
CA TYR A 84 -0.67 -16.54 -1.40
C TYR A 84 -2.04 -16.71 -0.74
N SER A 85 -2.09 -16.65 0.59
CA SER A 85 -3.32 -16.84 1.36
C SER A 85 -4.12 -15.55 1.46
N SER A 86 -3.46 -14.41 1.69
CA SER A 86 -4.14 -13.13 1.89
C SER A 86 -3.30 -11.92 1.51
N ILE A 87 -3.99 -10.84 1.13
CA ILE A 87 -3.46 -9.48 1.19
C ILE A 87 -3.89 -8.91 2.54
N TYR A 88 -2.94 -8.70 3.46
CA TYR A 88 -3.28 -8.26 4.83
C TYR A 88 -3.00 -6.79 5.09
N ALA A 89 -2.24 -6.13 4.22
CA ALA A 89 -2.01 -4.69 4.31
C ALA A 89 -1.62 -4.07 2.97
N THR A 90 -2.02 -2.83 2.76
CA THR A 90 -1.64 -2.02 1.61
C THR A 90 -1.16 -0.64 2.06
N TYR A 91 -0.23 -0.04 1.31
CA TYR A 91 0.27 1.29 1.60
C TYR A 91 0.54 2.06 0.31
N LEU A 92 0.35 3.37 0.34
CA LEU A 92 0.70 4.26 -0.76
C LEU A 92 2.00 5.01 -0.45
N ALA A 93 2.94 5.03 -1.39
CA ALA A 93 4.13 5.86 -1.29
C ALA A 93 3.76 7.36 -1.38
N PRO A 94 4.61 8.27 -0.84
CA PRO A 94 4.43 9.70 -1.01
C PRO A 94 4.21 10.08 -2.48
N LYS A 95 3.27 11.01 -2.71
CA LYS A 95 2.88 11.47 -4.05
C LYS A 95 2.35 10.36 -4.97
N GLY A 96 1.96 9.20 -4.42
CA GLY A 96 1.43 8.08 -5.20
C GLY A 96 2.48 7.37 -6.06
N LYS A 97 3.79 7.56 -5.80
CA LYS A 97 4.86 7.01 -6.65
C LYS A 97 4.79 5.49 -6.84
N TYR A 98 4.40 4.78 -5.79
CA TYR A 98 4.27 3.32 -5.77
C TYR A 98 3.12 2.92 -4.84
N ILE A 99 2.54 1.75 -5.13
CA ILE A 99 1.67 1.02 -4.22
C ILE A 99 2.50 -0.09 -3.58
N TYR A 100 2.33 -0.31 -2.28
CA TYR A 100 2.88 -1.45 -1.58
C TYR A 100 1.78 -2.40 -1.17
N ILE A 101 2.01 -3.68 -1.41
CA ILE A 101 1.13 -4.76 -1.00
C ILE A 101 1.92 -5.69 -0.08
N CYS A 102 1.34 -6.00 1.07
CA CYS A 102 1.85 -7.01 1.96
C CYS A 102 0.97 -8.25 1.86
N ILE A 103 1.58 -9.38 1.50
CA ILE A 103 0.90 -10.67 1.40
C ILE A 103 1.41 -11.64 2.44
N GLU A 104 0.55 -12.54 2.88
CA GLU A 104 0.91 -13.74 3.61
C GLU A 104 0.84 -14.93 2.65
N ARG A 105 1.88 -15.74 2.63
CA ARG A 105 1.88 -17.07 2.03
C ARG A 105 1.42 -18.05 3.08
N SER A 106 0.63 -19.05 2.70
CA SER A 106 0.27 -20.13 3.61
C SER A 106 1.55 -20.70 4.22
N PRO A 107 1.67 -20.74 5.55
CA PRO A 107 2.87 -21.29 6.19
C PRO A 107 3.01 -22.75 5.79
N PHE A 108 4.22 -23.16 5.40
CA PHE A 108 4.50 -24.56 5.08
C PHE A 108 4.55 -25.41 6.35
N SER A 109 4.77 -24.79 7.51
CA SER A 109 4.80 -25.42 8.82
C SER A 109 4.12 -24.58 9.90
N GLN A 110 3.34 -25.24 10.77
CA GLN A 110 2.76 -24.60 11.97
C GLN A 110 3.71 -24.57 13.17
N THR A 111 4.83 -25.30 13.10
CA THR A 111 5.72 -25.54 14.25
C THR A 111 7.07 -24.87 14.12
N THR A 112 7.48 -24.51 12.91
CA THR A 112 8.73 -23.80 12.65
C THR A 112 8.43 -22.38 12.15
N PRO A 113 9.15 -21.36 12.65
CA PRO A 113 9.01 -20.03 12.09
C PRO A 113 9.47 -20.06 10.62
N GLU A 114 8.80 -19.28 9.78
CA GLU A 114 9.08 -19.18 8.34
C GLU A 114 8.95 -17.73 7.89
N ASN A 115 9.66 -17.36 6.82
CA ASN A 115 9.49 -16.06 6.18
C ASN A 115 8.26 -16.10 5.26
N SER A 116 7.06 -16.19 5.83
CA SER A 116 5.80 -16.33 5.09
C SER A 116 5.21 -15.02 4.60
N HIS A 117 5.70 -13.86 5.05
CA HIS A 117 5.15 -12.57 4.65
C HIS A 117 6.05 -11.90 3.61
N GLU A 118 5.45 -11.37 2.54
CA GLU A 118 6.18 -10.70 1.46
C GLU A 118 5.72 -9.26 1.27
N LEU A 119 6.67 -8.38 0.97
CA LEU A 119 6.42 -6.99 0.61
C LEU A 119 6.63 -6.82 -0.90
N TRP A 120 5.58 -6.41 -1.60
CA TRP A 120 5.60 -6.13 -3.02
C TRP A 120 5.42 -4.64 -3.28
N ARG A 121 6.08 -4.15 -4.32
CA ARG A 121 5.95 -2.80 -4.84
C ARG A 121 5.34 -2.86 -6.23
N ILE A 122 4.38 -2.00 -6.50
CA ILE A 122 3.64 -1.94 -7.76
C ILE A 122 3.68 -0.49 -8.27
N SER A 123 3.87 -0.32 -9.58
CA SER A 123 3.83 0.98 -10.25
C SER A 123 2.40 1.57 -10.28
N PRO A 124 2.25 2.89 -10.45
CA PRO A 124 0.94 3.54 -10.55
C PRO A 124 0.11 3.11 -11.77
N ASP A 125 0.75 2.61 -12.82
CA ASP A 125 0.06 2.01 -13.97
C ASP A 125 -0.31 0.54 -13.73
N GLY A 126 0.25 -0.12 -12.72
CA GLY A 126 -0.02 -1.52 -12.39
C GLY A 126 0.73 -2.54 -13.26
N ASP A 127 1.55 -2.08 -14.20
CA ASP A 127 2.23 -2.95 -15.16
C ASP A 127 3.56 -3.51 -14.61
N GLU A 128 4.22 -2.77 -13.72
CA GLU A 128 5.44 -3.20 -13.06
C GLU A 128 5.18 -3.62 -11.62
N SER A 129 5.64 -4.82 -11.27
CA SER A 129 5.67 -5.29 -9.89
C SER A 129 7.06 -5.81 -9.53
N LYS A 130 7.46 -5.60 -8.28
CA LYS A 130 8.74 -6.06 -7.74
C LYS A 130 8.59 -6.48 -6.29
N LYS A 131 9.01 -7.71 -5.98
CA LYS A 131 9.21 -8.15 -4.59
C LYS A 131 10.36 -7.36 -3.99
N ILE A 132 10.10 -6.66 -2.90
CA ILE A 132 11.13 -5.98 -2.12
C ILE A 132 11.88 -7.00 -1.28
N ASP A 133 11.15 -7.74 -0.44
CA ASP A 133 11.70 -8.82 0.36
C ASP A 133 10.59 -9.65 1.04
N GLU A 134 11.01 -10.65 1.81
CA GLU A 134 10.18 -11.51 2.64
C GLU A 134 10.69 -11.61 4.09
N GLY A 135 9.80 -11.95 5.03
CA GLY A 135 10.14 -12.14 6.43
C GLY A 135 9.02 -12.80 7.24
N ILE A 136 9.27 -13.03 8.53
CA ILE A 136 8.24 -13.47 9.49
C ILE A 136 7.21 -12.35 9.73
N LYS A 137 7.63 -11.08 9.59
CA LYS A 137 6.74 -9.94 9.81
C LYS A 137 7.22 -8.73 9.04
N ILE A 138 6.27 -7.98 8.49
CA ILE A 138 6.52 -6.68 7.85
C ILE A 138 5.84 -5.61 8.68
N ILE A 139 6.56 -4.54 8.99
CA ILE A 139 6.07 -3.41 9.78
C ILE A 139 6.31 -2.12 9.01
N LYS A 140 5.24 -1.38 8.71
CA LYS A 140 5.35 -0.04 8.14
C LYS A 140 5.65 0.98 9.25
N ARG A 141 6.64 1.84 9.03
CA ARG A 141 6.94 3.03 9.85
C ARG A 141 6.91 4.28 8.98
N LYS A 142 7.04 5.47 9.60
CA LYS A 142 7.14 6.72 8.84
C LYS A 142 8.43 6.69 8.02
N GLY A 143 8.31 6.66 6.70
CA GLY A 143 9.44 6.73 5.77
C GLY A 143 10.18 5.41 5.52
N CYS A 144 9.79 4.29 6.13
CA CYS A 144 10.45 3.01 5.90
C CYS A 144 9.56 1.79 6.20
N PHE A 145 10.02 0.64 5.72
CA PHE A 145 9.53 -0.68 6.11
C PHE A 145 10.59 -1.40 6.93
N ILE A 146 10.15 -2.14 7.93
CA ILE A 146 11.00 -3.05 8.70
C ILE A 146 10.53 -4.47 8.39
N ILE A 147 11.42 -5.28 7.84
CA ILE A 147 11.17 -6.68 7.55
C ILE A 147 11.98 -7.51 8.54
N LYS A 148 11.26 -8.24 9.39
CA LYS A 148 11.82 -9.12 10.41
C LYS A 148 12.08 -10.48 9.78
N LYS A 149 13.34 -10.87 9.61
CA LYS A 149 13.73 -12.07 8.86
C LYS A 149 14.32 -13.12 9.77
N LEU A 150 14.04 -14.39 9.50
CA LEU A 150 14.91 -15.47 9.99
C LEU A 150 16.28 -15.32 9.36
N SER A 151 17.31 -15.41 10.20
CA SER A 151 18.70 -15.26 9.80
C SER A 151 19.44 -16.58 9.81
N ARG A 152 19.36 -17.34 10.91
CA ARG A 152 20.00 -18.67 11.02
C ARG A 152 19.44 -19.49 12.17
N ILE A 153 19.75 -20.77 12.17
CA ILE A 153 19.53 -21.69 13.31
C ILE A 153 20.86 -21.92 14.01
N LYS A 154 20.92 -21.68 15.32
CA LYS A 154 22.04 -22.08 16.19
C LYS A 154 21.67 -23.35 16.94
N ARG A 155 22.66 -24.22 17.18
CA ARG A 155 22.53 -25.31 18.15
C ARG A 155 23.20 -24.85 19.44
N VAL A 156 22.44 -24.86 20.53
CA VAL A 156 22.93 -24.46 21.85
C VAL A 156 22.88 -25.68 22.76
N LYS A 157 24.01 -26.01 23.36
CA LYS A 157 24.10 -27.08 24.35
C LYS A 157 23.89 -26.47 25.73
N ASP A 158 22.93 -26.99 26.48
CA ASP A 158 22.65 -26.63 27.86
C ASP A 158 22.68 -27.88 28.76
N LYS A 159 22.37 -27.71 30.04
CA LYS A 159 22.34 -28.80 31.02
C LYS A 159 21.29 -29.87 30.69
N ASN A 160 20.29 -29.54 29.86
CA ASN A 160 19.15 -30.40 29.52
C ASN A 160 19.27 -31.00 28.10
N GLY A 161 20.35 -30.71 27.36
CA GLY A 161 20.63 -31.30 26.06
C GLY A 161 21.05 -30.28 25.01
N THR A 162 20.79 -30.58 23.73
CA THR A 162 21.04 -29.66 22.61
C THR A 162 19.72 -29.13 22.09
N ARG A 163 19.49 -27.82 22.21
CA ARG A 163 18.31 -27.14 21.65
C ARG A 163 18.65 -26.35 20.39
N ARG A 164 17.66 -26.21 19.50
CA ARG A 164 17.74 -25.32 18.35
C ARG A 164 17.26 -23.93 18.75
N GLN A 165 18.01 -22.92 18.36
CA GLN A 165 17.69 -21.51 18.61
C GLN A 165 17.62 -20.80 17.28
N TRP A 166 16.45 -20.23 16.97
CA TRP A 166 16.24 -19.44 15.76
C TRP A 166 16.71 -18.02 16.01
N MET A 167 17.53 -17.50 15.11
CA MET A 167 18.04 -16.14 15.15
C MET A 167 17.29 -15.31 14.11
N MET A 168 16.95 -14.08 14.48
CA MET A 168 16.29 -13.11 13.63
C MET A 168 17.16 -11.90 13.39
N ARG A 169 16.85 -11.18 12.31
CA ARG A 169 17.44 -9.89 11.98
C ARG A 169 16.39 -8.96 11.38
N ASP A 170 16.34 -7.73 11.87
CA ASP A 170 15.44 -6.70 11.36
C ASP A 170 16.17 -5.91 10.27
N HIS A 171 15.59 -5.87 9.07
CA HIS A 171 16.12 -5.13 7.92
C HIS A 171 15.20 -3.94 7.63
N TYR A 172 15.80 -2.76 7.46
CA TYR A 172 15.10 -1.50 7.26
C TYR A 172 15.22 -1.11 5.80
N TYR A 173 14.09 -0.87 5.13
CA TYR A 173 14.01 -0.52 3.72
C TYR A 173 13.43 0.88 3.59
N ASN A 174 14.01 1.70 2.71
CA ASN A 174 13.40 2.98 2.34
C ASN A 174 12.13 2.76 1.50
N LEU A 175 11.43 3.84 1.17
CA LEU A 175 10.27 3.83 0.27
C LEU A 175 10.65 3.73 -1.22
N ASP A 176 11.88 3.36 -1.55
CA ASP A 176 12.23 2.89 -2.89
C ASP A 176 12.45 1.36 -2.89
N GLY A 177 12.47 0.72 -1.71
CA GLY A 177 12.71 -0.71 -1.54
C GLY A 177 14.18 -1.08 -1.36
N HIS A 178 15.06 -0.11 -1.08
CA HIS A 178 16.48 -0.34 -0.81
C HIS A 178 16.74 -0.48 0.68
N ILE A 179 17.63 -1.41 1.05
CA ILE A 179 18.08 -1.57 2.44
C ILE A 179 18.85 -0.33 2.87
N ILE A 180 18.43 0.27 3.98
CA ILE A 180 19.14 1.39 4.63
C ILE A 180 20.04 0.85 5.75
N TRP A 181 19.54 -0.12 6.52
CA TRP A 181 20.22 -0.63 7.71
C TRP A 181 19.70 -2.02 8.08
N ALA A 182 20.52 -2.79 8.79
CA ALA A 182 20.10 -4.04 9.42
C ALA A 182 20.56 -4.05 10.88
N LYS A 183 19.64 -4.42 11.78
CA LYS A 183 19.94 -4.57 13.21
C LYS A 183 20.84 -5.78 13.46
N ASP A 184 21.49 -5.81 14.61
CA ASP A 184 22.16 -7.01 15.12
C ASP A 184 21.17 -8.19 15.28
N GLU A 185 21.72 -9.40 15.19
CA GLU A 185 20.94 -10.63 15.38
C GLU A 185 20.42 -10.76 16.80
N TYR A 186 19.19 -11.25 16.93
CA TYR A 186 18.56 -11.54 18.21
C TYR A 186 17.80 -12.86 18.18
N GLU A 187 17.55 -13.47 19.34
CA GLU A 187 16.80 -14.73 19.43
C GLU A 187 15.33 -14.50 19.06
N TYR A 188 14.79 -15.38 18.22
CA TYR A 188 13.35 -15.46 17.98
C TYR A 188 12.65 -15.85 19.29
N LYS A 189 11.72 -15.02 19.73
CA LYS A 189 10.80 -15.32 20.82
C LYS A 189 9.41 -15.43 20.22
N LYS A 190 8.76 -16.57 20.46
CA LYS A 190 7.39 -16.84 20.00
C LYS A 190 6.40 -15.94 20.74
#